data_AF-A0A0F8YHC2-F1
#
_entry.id   AF-A0A0F8YHC2-F1
#
_cell.length_a   1.000
_cell.length_b   1.000
_cell.length_c   1.000
_cell.angle_alpha   90.00
_cell.angle_beta   90.00
_cell.angle_gamma   90.00
#
_symmetry.space_group_name_H-M   'P 1'
#
loop_
_entity.id
_entity.type
_entity.pdbx_description
1 polymer ?
#
loop_
_entity_poly.entity_id
_entity_poly.type
_entity_poly.pdbx_seq_one_letter_code
_entity_poly.pdbx_strand_id
1 'polypeptide(L)'
;MANNVWNWMLKDWPQFSYDAKALEALEYQFTENSGTVFGILKHVQEESQDNFLVEVLSDEAIKTSEIEGEYLNRDSVQSSIKKNLGLAVEKRKIPPAEYGISEMMVDLYL
;
A
#
# COMPACT_ATOMS: atom_id res chain seq x y z
N MET A 1 -25.62 -20.05 -16.48
CA MET A 1 -24.27 -20.01 -15.90
C MET A 1 -23.46 -19.00 -16.70
N ALA A 2 -23.02 -17.91 -16.09
CA ALA A 2 -22.15 -16.95 -16.79
C ALA A 2 -20.77 -17.60 -16.94
N ASN A 3 -20.28 -17.72 -18.18
CA ASN A 3 -18.90 -18.09 -18.42
C ASN A 3 -18.03 -16.92 -17.99
N ASN A 4 -17.35 -17.04 -16.85
CA ASN A 4 -16.32 -16.07 -16.47
C ASN A 4 -15.11 -16.29 -17.38
N VAL A 5 -15.00 -15.45 -18.40
CA VAL A 5 -13.79 -15.39 -19.23
C VAL A 5 -12.74 -14.66 -18.40
N TRP A 6 -11.65 -15.36 -18.06
CA TRP A 6 -10.51 -14.73 -17.40
C TRP A 6 -9.80 -13.78 -18.35
N ASN A 7 -9.24 -12.67 -17.85
CA ASN A 7 -8.58 -11.68 -18.70
C ASN A 7 -7.49 -12.30 -19.60
N TRP A 8 -6.72 -13.27 -19.10
CA TRP A 8 -5.66 -13.97 -19.87
C TRP A 8 -6.20 -14.86 -21.01
N MET A 9 -7.51 -15.15 -21.01
CA MET A 9 -8.18 -15.90 -22.09
C MET A 9 -8.67 -14.99 -23.22
N LEU A 10 -8.60 -13.66 -23.04
CA LEU A 10 -8.95 -12.71 -24.09
C LEU A 10 -7.91 -12.78 -25.21
N LYS A 11 -8.38 -12.82 -26.46
CA LYS A 11 -7.52 -12.93 -27.64
C LYS A 11 -6.47 -11.80 -27.72
N ASP A 12 -6.87 -10.62 -27.25
CA ASP A 12 -6.05 -9.42 -27.32
C ASP A 12 -5.18 -9.25 -26.07
N TRP A 13 -5.21 -10.17 -25.08
CA TRP A 13 -4.28 -10.13 -23.96
C TRP A 13 -2.81 -10.22 -24.44
N PRO A 14 -1.87 -9.39 -23.93
CA PRO A 14 -2.00 -8.37 -22.88
C PRO A 14 -2.27 -6.95 -23.41
N GLN A 15 -2.62 -6.80 -24.69
CA GLN A 15 -2.89 -5.52 -25.35
C GLN A 15 -4.32 -5.04 -25.05
N PHE A 16 -4.54 -4.52 -23.84
CA PHE A 16 -5.84 -3.94 -23.49
C PHE A 16 -6.11 -2.65 -24.24
N SER A 17 -7.38 -2.45 -24.56
CA SER A 17 -7.92 -1.14 -24.93
C SER A 17 -8.93 -0.72 -23.88
N TYR A 18 -9.06 0.58 -23.67
CA TYR A 18 -10.03 1.17 -22.75
C TYR A 18 -10.63 2.42 -23.39
N ASP A 19 -11.82 2.81 -22.92
CA ASP A 19 -12.44 4.08 -23.32
C ASP A 19 -11.92 5.20 -22.42
N ALA A 20 -11.02 6.02 -22.96
CA ALA A 20 -10.47 7.17 -22.24
C ALA A 20 -11.54 8.17 -21.79
N LYS A 21 -12.62 8.36 -22.57
CA LYS A 21 -13.70 9.29 -22.20
C LYS A 21 -14.49 8.79 -21.00
N ALA A 22 -14.59 7.48 -20.82
CA ALA A 22 -15.24 6.90 -19.65
C ALA A 22 -14.43 7.10 -18.36
N LEU A 23 -13.11 7.30 -18.47
CA LEU A 23 -12.21 7.50 -17.33
C LEU A 23 -11.94 8.98 -17.01
N GLU A 24 -12.13 9.89 -17.96
CA GLU A 24 -11.75 11.31 -17.83
C GLU A 24 -12.20 11.97 -16.51
N ALA A 25 -13.46 11.78 -16.12
CA ALA A 25 -13.99 12.34 -14.87
C ALA A 25 -13.35 11.70 -13.62
N LEU A 26 -13.08 10.40 -13.65
CA LEU A 26 -12.44 9.67 -12.55
C LEU A 26 -10.97 10.04 -12.42
N GLU A 27 -10.26 10.19 -13.55
CA GLU A 27 -8.86 10.63 -13.58
C GLU A 27 -8.71 12.05 -13.05
N TYR A 28 -9.63 12.95 -13.43
CA TYR A 28 -9.67 14.31 -12.88
C TYR A 28 -9.84 14.29 -11.36
N GLN A 29 -10.84 13.55 -10.87
CA GLN A 29 -11.10 13.45 -9.44
C GLN A 29 -9.92 12.82 -8.68
N PHE A 30 -9.33 11.76 -9.21
CA PHE A 30 -8.15 11.12 -8.65
C PHE A 30 -6.98 12.11 -8.55
N THR A 31 -6.75 12.90 -9.60
CA THR A 31 -5.67 13.88 -9.66
C THR A 31 -5.88 15.02 -8.66
N GLU A 32 -7.09 15.56 -8.57
CA GLU A 32 -7.45 16.62 -7.62
C GLU A 32 -7.27 16.15 -6.16
N ASN A 33 -7.77 14.96 -5.84
CA ASN A 33 -7.64 14.38 -4.50
C ASN A 33 -6.17 14.11 -4.16
N SER A 34 -5.40 13.54 -5.09
CA SER A 34 -3.97 13.28 -4.91
C SER A 34 -3.20 14.58 -4.66
N GLY A 35 -3.46 15.62 -5.47
CA GLY A 35 -2.84 16.93 -5.30
C GLY A 35 -3.16 17.56 -3.93
N THR A 36 -4.39 17.41 -3.46
CA THR A 36 -4.81 17.87 -2.13
C THR A 36 -4.05 17.15 -1.02
N VAL A 37 -3.95 15.82 -1.09
CA VAL A 37 -3.20 15.01 -0.12
C VAL A 37 -1.72 15.41 -0.10
N PHE A 38 -1.08 15.54 -1.26
CA PHE A 38 0.31 16.01 -1.34
C PHE A 38 0.49 17.42 -0.78
N GLY A 39 -0.46 18.31 -1.05
CA GLY A 39 -0.46 19.67 -0.49
C GLY A 39 -0.49 19.67 1.03
N ILE A 40 -1.34 18.84 1.64
CA ILE A 40 -1.41 18.67 3.10
C ILE A 40 -0.10 18.11 3.64
N LEU A 41 0.42 17.02 3.07
CA LEU A 41 1.64 16.36 3.55
C LEU A 41 2.85 17.32 3.60
N LYS A 42 2.98 18.25 2.64
CA LYS A 42 4.04 19.26 2.62
C LYS A 42 4.04 20.22 3.82
N HIS A 43 2.92 20.36 4.52
CA HIS A 43 2.77 21.28 5.65
C HIS A 43 2.68 20.56 7.00
N VAL A 44 2.72 19.23 7.01
CA VAL A 44 2.79 18.40 8.23
C VAL A 44 4.24 18.38 8.73
N GLN A 45 4.44 18.48 10.05
CA GLN A 45 5.77 18.41 10.68
C GLN A 45 6.41 17.02 10.44
N GLU A 46 7.74 16.94 10.33
CA GLU A 46 8.46 15.69 10.02
C GLU A 46 8.07 14.51 10.93
N GLU A 47 7.98 14.70 12.25
CA GLU A 47 7.57 13.63 13.18
C GLU A 47 6.14 13.13 12.92
N SER A 48 5.25 14.00 12.44
CA SER A 48 3.90 13.62 12.03
C SER A 48 3.88 12.91 10.67
N GLN A 49 4.86 13.19 9.79
CA GLN A 49 5.03 12.47 8.52
C GLN A 49 5.53 11.04 8.75
N ASP A 50 6.48 10.83 9.66
CA ASP A 50 6.99 9.49 9.99
C ASP A 50 5.88 8.59 10.56
N ASN A 51 5.09 9.13 11.49
CA ASN A 51 3.95 8.39 12.04
C ASN A 51 2.90 8.09 10.96
N PHE A 52 2.61 9.04 10.08
CA PHE A 52 1.68 8.83 8.98
C PHE A 52 2.19 7.74 8.02
N LEU A 53 3.48 7.78 7.66
CA LEU A 53 4.08 6.76 6.78
C LEU A 53 4.01 5.38 7.43
N VAL A 54 4.34 5.26 8.72
CA VAL A 54 4.23 4.00 9.45
C VAL A 54 2.80 3.45 9.40
N GLU A 55 1.79 4.29 9.63
CA GLU A 55 0.38 3.88 9.58
C GLU A 55 -0.01 3.39 8.17
N VAL A 56 0.32 4.14 7.12
CA VAL A 56 0.00 3.77 5.73
C VAL A 56 0.66 2.45 5.34
N LEU A 57 1.97 2.29 5.60
CA LEU A 57 2.69 1.07 5.28
C LEU A 57 2.16 -0.14 6.07
N SER A 58 1.72 0.07 7.31
CA SER A 58 1.18 -0.99 8.15
C SER A 58 -0.18 -1.45 7.65
N ASP A 59 -1.04 -0.52 7.27
CA ASP A 59 -2.36 -0.84 6.72
C ASP A 59 -2.21 -1.56 5.37
N GLU A 60 -1.29 -1.12 4.51
CA GLU A 60 -1.02 -1.79 3.24
C GLU A 60 -0.49 -3.22 3.45
N ALA A 61 0.50 -3.40 4.33
CA ALA A 61 1.04 -4.72 4.68
C ALA A 61 -0.05 -5.69 5.17
N ILE A 62 -0.94 -5.21 6.04
CA ILE A 62 -2.02 -6.05 6.58
C ILE A 62 -3.04 -6.37 5.49
N LYS A 63 -3.46 -5.38 4.72
CA LYS A 63 -4.51 -5.55 3.70
C LYS A 63 -4.05 -6.46 2.56
N THR A 64 -2.80 -6.32 2.11
CA THR A 64 -2.26 -7.19 1.07
C THR A 64 -2.06 -8.62 1.57
N SER A 65 -1.60 -8.80 2.81
CA SER A 65 -1.52 -10.14 3.43
C SER A 65 -2.90 -10.78 3.63
N GLU A 66 -3.92 -10.01 3.99
CA GLU A 66 -5.30 -10.51 4.12
C GLU A 66 -5.85 -11.07 2.80
N ILE A 67 -5.46 -10.50 1.64
CA ILE A 67 -5.84 -11.02 0.31
C ILE A 67 -5.29 -12.44 0.10
N GLU A 68 -4.08 -12.70 0.61
CA GLU A 68 -3.42 -14.01 0.56
C GLU A 68 -3.87 -14.95 1.69
N GLY A 69 -4.79 -14.51 2.56
CA GLY A 69 -5.28 -15.27 3.71
C GLY A 69 -4.35 -15.26 4.93
N GLU A 70 -3.36 -14.37 4.95
CA GLU A 70 -2.45 -14.18 6.06
C GLU A 70 -2.94 -13.08 7.01
N TYR A 71 -3.16 -13.42 8.28
CA TYR A 71 -3.60 -12.48 9.30
C TYR A 71 -2.43 -12.12 10.22
N LEU A 72 -1.86 -10.94 9.98
CA LEU A 72 -0.66 -10.48 10.66
C LEU A 72 -0.99 -9.67 11.91
N ASN A 73 -0.10 -9.74 12.91
CA ASN A 73 -0.23 -8.88 14.09
C ASN A 73 0.17 -7.44 13.74
N ARG A 74 -0.80 -6.52 13.82
CA ARG A 74 -0.61 -5.10 13.48
C ARG A 74 0.53 -4.44 14.24
N ASP A 75 0.62 -4.67 15.54
CA ASP A 75 1.68 -4.07 16.35
C ASP A 75 3.05 -4.55 15.84
N SER A 76 3.18 -5.86 15.56
CA SER A 76 4.42 -6.48 15.06
C SER A 76 4.85 -5.88 13.73
N VAL A 77 3.90 -5.70 12.81
CA VAL A 77 4.12 -5.03 11.52
C VAL A 77 4.58 -3.58 11.73
N GLN A 78 3.87 -2.80 12.55
CA GLN A 78 4.25 -1.41 12.88
C GLN A 78 5.65 -1.31 13.48
N SER A 79 5.99 -2.19 14.42
CA SER A 79 7.29 -2.22 15.05
C SER A 79 8.40 -2.58 14.06
N SER A 80 8.14 -3.43 13.07
CA SER A 80 9.12 -3.78 12.03
C SER A 80 9.28 -2.65 11.01
N ILE A 81 8.19 -2.01 10.59
CA ILE A 81 8.23 -0.83 9.69
C ILE A 81 9.01 0.30 10.35
N LYS A 82 8.71 0.65 11.60
CA LYS A 82 9.46 1.67 12.35
C LYS A 82 10.95 1.34 12.40
N LYS A 83 11.30 0.08 12.66
CA LYS A 83 12.69 -0.36 12.70
C LYS A 83 13.38 -0.19 11.34
N ASN A 84 12.71 -0.54 10.24
CA ASN A 84 13.25 -0.44 8.88
C ASN A 84 13.40 1.01 8.41
N LEU A 85 12.54 1.92 8.90
CA LEU A 85 12.66 3.37 8.72
C LEU A 85 13.73 4.02 9.61
N GLY A 86 14.42 3.25 10.47
CA GLY A 86 15.43 3.77 11.39
C GLY A 86 14.87 4.44 12.66
N LEU A 87 13.57 4.28 12.93
CA LEU A 87 12.90 4.85 14.10
C LEU A 87 13.11 3.97 15.35
N ALA A 88 13.01 4.59 16.53
CA ALA A 88 13.18 3.91 17.80
C ALA A 88 12.04 2.92 18.06
N VAL A 89 12.41 1.68 18.46
CA VAL A 89 11.47 0.62 18.79
C VAL A 89 11.95 -0.21 19.98
N GLU A 90 11.01 -0.81 20.71
CA GLU A 90 11.33 -1.79 21.74
C GLU A 90 11.88 -3.08 21.13
N LYS A 91 12.88 -3.68 21.78
CA LYS A 91 13.42 -4.97 21.35
C LYS A 91 12.45 -6.08 21.72
N ARG A 92 11.85 -6.70 20.71
CA ARG A 92 11.03 -7.90 20.85
C ARG A 92 11.24 -8.86 19.69
N LYS A 93 10.87 -10.12 19.90
CA LYS A 93 10.92 -11.15 18.86
C LYS A 93 9.69 -11.01 17.98
N ILE A 94 9.89 -10.66 16.71
CA ILE A 94 8.83 -10.56 15.70
C ILE A 94 8.84 -11.83 14.84
N PRO A 95 7.67 -12.39 14.45
CA PRO A 95 7.66 -13.54 13.57
C PRO A 95 8.16 -13.16 12.15
N PRO A 96 8.68 -14.13 11.38
CA PRO A 96 9.29 -13.84 10.08
C PRO A 96 8.34 -13.21 9.06
N ALA A 97 7.05 -13.54 9.09
CA ALA A 97 6.05 -13.02 8.14
C ALA A 97 5.87 -11.50 8.30
N GLU A 98 5.63 -11.03 9.54
CA GLU A 98 5.50 -9.60 9.83
C GLU A 98 6.79 -8.83 9.57
N TYR A 99 7.95 -9.44 9.82
CA TYR A 99 9.23 -8.81 9.49
C TYR A 99 9.41 -8.68 7.97
N GLY A 100 9.20 -9.77 7.22
CA GLY A 100 9.42 -9.81 5.78
C GLY A 100 8.50 -8.87 5.00
N ILE A 101 7.20 -8.85 5.31
CA ILE A 101 6.27 -7.91 4.67
C ILE A 101 6.64 -6.46 4.97
N SER A 102 7.11 -6.18 6.19
CA SER A 102 7.48 -4.84 6.61
C SER A 102 8.77 -4.35 5.93
N GLU A 103 9.71 -5.25 5.67
CA GLU A 103 10.91 -4.96 4.87
C GLU A 103 10.51 -4.62 3.44
N MET A 104 9.69 -5.48 2.82
CA MET A 104 9.18 -5.25 1.47
C MET A 104 8.40 -3.92 1.34
N MET A 105 7.53 -3.59 2.29
CA MET A 105 6.76 -2.34 2.25
C MET A 105 7.65 -1.10 2.29
N VAL A 106 8.69 -1.11 3.13
CA VAL A 106 9.62 0.03 3.24
C VAL A 106 10.45 0.14 1.95
N ASP A 107 10.94 -0.98 1.42
CA ASP A 107 11.70 -1.02 0.16
C ASP A 107 10.89 -0.57 -1.08
N LEU A 108 9.56 -0.74 -1.07
CA LEU A 108 8.70 -0.27 -2.17
C LEU A 108 8.47 1.24 -2.15
N TYR A 109 8.60 1.86 -0.98
CA TYR A 109 8.32 3.29 -0.77
C TYR A 109 9.56 4.18 -0.73
N LEU A 110 10.76 3.62 -0.48
CA LEU A 110 12.05 4.32 -0.42
C LEU A 110 12.99 3.90 -1.55
#